data_AF-A0A5J5UW29-F1
#
_entry.id   AF-A0A5J5UW29-F1
#
_cell.length_a   1.000
_cell.length_b   1.000
_cell.length_c   1.000
_cell.angle_alpha   90.00
_cell.angle_beta   90.00
_cell.angle_gamma   90.00
#
_symmetry.space_group_name_H-M   'P 1'
#
loop_
_entity.id
_entity.type
_entity.pdbx_description
1 polymer ?
#
loop_
_entity_poly.entity_id
_entity_poly.type
_entity_poly.pdbx_seq_one_letter_code
_entity_poly.pdbx_strand_id
1 'polypeptide(L)'
;MSSLPRVYLFPFILNKLLVLFLLSSLSRISRSRVFLIFSDLCYSRKKLLLSMTLANGEAHQVTNNGDLSKPFKIFVGYDPREDLAYKVCRHSILKRSSVPVEITPIVQSDLREKGLYWRERNKLESTEFSFSRFLTPYLANYDGWALFIDCDFLYLADIKELMELIDDKYAIMCVHHDYTPKETTKMDGAVQTLYPRKNWSSMVLYNCGLPKNKGLTPEVVNNQTGAFLHRFQWLEDDEIGSIPSIWNFLEGHNKVVENDSTTFPKAIHYTRGGPWFEGWKNCEFADLWLNEMHDYIEEKKLNAS
;
A
#
# COMPACT_ATOMS: atom_id res chain seq x y z
N MET A 1 2.75 -47.64 42.40
CA MET A 1 2.61 -46.22 42.81
C MET A 1 3.51 -45.37 41.92
N SER A 2 3.04 -44.17 41.60
CA SER A 2 3.70 -43.07 40.87
C SER A 2 4.10 -43.29 39.41
N SER A 3 3.12 -43.12 38.52
CA SER A 3 3.29 -42.37 37.27
C SER A 3 3.32 -40.87 37.58
N LEU A 4 4.37 -40.16 37.17
CA LEU A 4 4.42 -38.69 37.14
C LEU A 4 4.88 -38.21 35.74
N PRO A 5 4.33 -37.08 35.24
CA PRO A 5 4.42 -36.69 33.84
C PRO A 5 5.57 -35.72 33.53
N ARG A 6 5.97 -35.68 32.26
CA ARG A 6 6.83 -34.63 31.68
C ARG A 6 6.11 -33.29 31.74
N VAL A 7 6.67 -32.34 32.47
CA VAL A 7 6.35 -30.92 32.39
C VAL A 7 7.17 -30.30 31.26
N TYR A 8 6.49 -29.68 30.30
CA TYR A 8 7.09 -28.76 29.33
C TYR A 8 7.58 -27.52 30.07
N LEU A 9 8.86 -27.17 29.91
CA LEU A 9 9.34 -25.83 30.22
C LEU A 9 10.19 -25.32 29.05
N PHE A 10 9.63 -24.35 28.33
CA PHE A 10 10.40 -23.35 27.59
C PHE A 10 11.34 -22.63 28.57
N PRO A 11 12.51 -22.16 28.11
CA PRO A 11 12.64 -20.71 28.07
C PRO A 11 13.27 -20.17 26.77
N PHE A 12 12.67 -19.06 26.34
CA PHE A 12 13.15 -18.08 25.39
C PHE A 12 14.47 -17.40 25.84
N ILE A 13 15.21 -16.91 24.84
CA ILE A 13 16.08 -15.71 24.82
C ILE A 13 17.18 -15.62 25.89
N LEU A 14 18.42 -15.81 25.44
CA LEU A 14 19.63 -15.13 25.90
C LEU A 14 20.67 -15.33 24.77
N ASN A 15 21.47 -14.39 24.26
CA ASN A 15 21.58 -12.94 24.36
C ASN A 15 22.59 -12.53 23.28
N LYS A 16 22.30 -11.57 22.39
CA LYS A 16 23.31 -11.01 21.46
C LYS A 16 24.46 -10.34 22.23
N LEU A 17 24.21 -9.90 23.48
CA LEU A 17 25.24 -9.34 24.35
C LEU A 17 26.21 -10.37 24.94
N LEU A 18 25.81 -11.63 25.16
CA LEU A 18 26.71 -12.63 25.77
C LEU A 18 27.82 -13.05 24.80
N VAL A 19 27.51 -13.07 23.50
CA VAL A 19 28.47 -13.37 22.42
C VAL A 19 29.49 -12.24 22.25
N LEU A 20 29.05 -10.98 22.35
CA LEU A 20 29.94 -9.82 22.32
C LEU A 20 30.86 -9.76 23.56
N PHE A 21 30.38 -10.21 24.73
CA PHE A 21 31.16 -10.27 25.97
C PHE A 21 32.20 -11.40 25.98
N LEU A 22 31.90 -12.54 25.36
CA LEU A 22 32.85 -13.65 25.20
C LEU A 22 33.92 -13.36 24.13
N LEU A 23 33.59 -12.57 23.11
CA LEU A 23 34.56 -12.18 22.08
C LEU A 23 35.55 -11.11 22.57
N SER A 24 35.17 -10.25 23.52
CA SER A 24 36.04 -9.20 24.05
C SER A 24 37.19 -9.70 24.92
N SER A 25 37.10 -10.93 25.43
CA SER A 25 38.05 -11.54 26.38
C SER A 25 39.01 -12.58 25.77
N LEU A 26 38.97 -12.79 24.45
CA LEU A 26 39.81 -13.78 23.75
C LEU A 26 40.90 -13.12 22.89
N SER A 27 42.10 -13.73 22.88
CA SER A 27 43.22 -13.29 22.05
C SER A 27 42.92 -13.41 20.55
N ARG A 28 43.60 -12.60 19.73
CA ARG A 28 43.32 -12.43 18.28
C ARG A 28 43.27 -13.74 17.48
N ILE A 29 44.03 -14.76 17.89
CA ILE A 29 44.10 -16.08 17.22
C ILE A 29 42.85 -16.94 17.52
N SER A 30 42.21 -16.75 18.69
CA SER A 30 41.01 -17.49 19.09
C SER A 30 39.73 -17.01 18.42
N ARG A 31 39.67 -15.75 17.96
CA ARG A 31 38.48 -15.19 17.28
C ARG A 31 38.24 -15.81 15.89
N SER A 32 39.30 -16.11 15.16
CA SER A 32 39.21 -16.69 13.80
C SER A 32 38.67 -18.12 13.81
N ARG A 33 38.97 -18.91 14.84
CA ARG A 33 38.42 -20.28 14.99
C ARG A 33 36.94 -20.29 15.36
N VAL A 34 36.49 -19.33 16.18
CA VAL A 34 35.06 -19.19 16.51
C VAL A 34 34.26 -18.77 15.28
N PHE A 35 34.80 -17.85 14.45
CA PHE A 35 34.13 -17.42 13.22
C PHE A 35 33.93 -18.56 12.21
N LEU A 36 34.92 -19.45 12.07
CA LEU A 36 34.84 -20.65 11.22
C LEU A 36 33.77 -21.65 11.69
N ILE A 37 33.66 -21.87 13.01
CA ILE A 37 32.63 -22.76 13.56
C ILE A 37 31.21 -22.19 13.34
N PHE A 38 31.04 -20.87 13.42
CA PHE A 38 29.75 -20.23 13.13
C PHE A 38 29.39 -20.22 11.64
N SER A 39 30.37 -20.08 10.74
CA SER A 39 30.11 -20.21 9.29
C SER A 39 29.72 -21.64 8.91
N ASP A 40 30.34 -22.64 9.53
CA ASP A 40 30.02 -24.06 9.27
C ASP A 40 28.64 -24.45 9.83
N LEU A 41 28.24 -23.92 10.99
CA LEU A 41 26.89 -24.12 11.53
C LEU A 41 25.81 -23.47 10.64
N CYS A 42 26.09 -22.30 10.07
CA CYS A 42 25.18 -21.59 9.19
C CYS A 42 25.07 -22.26 7.81
N TYR A 43 26.19 -22.77 7.29
CA TYR A 43 26.25 -23.54 6.05
C TYR A 43 25.54 -24.89 6.19
N SER A 44 25.72 -25.58 7.31
CA SER A 44 25.03 -26.84 7.60
C SER A 44 23.52 -26.65 7.81
N ARG A 45 23.08 -25.51 8.37
CA ARG A 45 21.65 -25.15 8.45
C ARG A 45 21.03 -24.90 7.07
N LYS A 46 21.74 -24.23 6.16
CA LYS A 46 21.28 -24.05 4.78
C LYS A 46 21.15 -25.39 4.04
N LYS A 47 22.08 -26.31 4.25
CA LYS A 47 22.06 -27.64 3.63
C LYS A 47 20.95 -28.54 4.20
N LEU A 48 20.65 -28.43 5.50
CA LEU A 48 19.54 -29.13 6.14
C LEU A 48 18.18 -28.56 5.69
N LEU A 49 18.04 -27.23 5.59
CA LEU A 49 16.83 -26.61 5.02
C LEU A 49 16.60 -27.05 3.57
N LEU A 50 17.66 -27.05 2.75
CA LEU A 50 17.58 -27.44 1.33
C LEU A 50 17.27 -28.94 1.13
N SER A 51 17.76 -29.79 2.04
CA SER A 51 17.45 -31.22 2.04
C SER A 51 16.01 -31.53 2.47
N MET A 52 15.39 -30.67 3.29
CA MET A 52 14.00 -30.84 3.72
C MET A 52 13.00 -30.39 2.64
N THR A 53 13.39 -29.49 1.74
CA THR A 53 12.54 -29.04 0.62
C THR A 53 12.40 -30.08 -0.50
N LEU A 54 13.29 -31.07 -0.57
CA LEU A 54 13.27 -32.10 -1.61
C LEU A 54 12.44 -33.36 -1.26
N ALA A 55 11.81 -33.39 -0.08
CA ALA A 55 11.15 -34.60 0.43
C ALA A 55 9.61 -34.55 0.46
N ASN A 56 8.97 -33.42 0.16
CA ASN A 56 7.51 -33.32 0.11
C ASN A 56 7.03 -32.75 -1.23
N GLY A 57 6.27 -33.57 -1.95
CA GLY A 57 5.62 -33.22 -3.20
C GLY A 57 4.53 -32.16 -3.02
N GLU A 58 4.29 -31.46 -4.13
CA GLU A 58 3.18 -30.55 -4.40
C GLU A 58 3.00 -29.37 -3.44
N ALA A 59 3.95 -28.42 -3.52
CA ALA A 59 3.68 -27.03 -3.19
C ALA A 59 3.79 -26.20 -4.48
N HIS A 60 2.67 -25.60 -4.88
CA HIS A 60 2.62 -24.61 -5.96
C HIS A 60 3.57 -23.47 -5.58
N GLN A 61 4.68 -23.34 -6.31
CA GLN A 61 5.64 -22.26 -6.15
C GLN A 61 5.02 -20.98 -6.74
N VAL A 62 4.35 -20.20 -5.89
CA VAL A 62 4.07 -18.80 -6.15
C VAL A 62 5.19 -18.01 -5.48
N THR A 63 5.98 -17.30 -6.29
CA THR A 63 6.51 -15.95 -6.07
C THR A 63 7.58 -15.70 -7.15
N ASN A 64 7.19 -15.13 -8.28
CA ASN A 64 8.12 -14.25 -9.01
C ASN A 64 7.98 -12.87 -8.35
N ASN A 65 8.49 -12.76 -7.12
CA ASN A 65 8.74 -11.45 -6.54
C ASN A 65 9.71 -10.75 -7.49
N GLY A 66 9.23 -9.70 -8.16
CA GLY A 66 10.01 -8.88 -9.06
C GLY A 66 11.36 -8.53 -8.44
N ASP A 67 12.37 -8.41 -9.30
CA ASP A 67 13.71 -7.99 -8.93
C ASP A 67 13.66 -6.86 -7.89
N LEU A 68 14.03 -7.16 -6.64
CA LEU A 68 14.01 -6.25 -5.49
C LEU A 68 14.88 -4.99 -5.70
N SER A 69 15.60 -4.92 -6.82
CA SER A 69 16.33 -3.74 -7.26
C SER A 69 15.42 -2.62 -7.81
N LYS A 70 14.23 -2.95 -8.32
CA LYS A 70 13.33 -1.96 -8.94
C LYS A 70 12.37 -1.32 -7.92
N PRO A 71 12.25 0.02 -7.89
CA PRO A 71 11.27 0.68 -7.05
C PRO A 71 9.84 0.25 -7.35
N PHE A 72 9.04 0.08 -6.30
CA PHE A 72 7.61 -0.17 -6.42
C PHE A 72 6.89 1.12 -6.88
N LYS A 73 6.15 1.04 -7.99
CA LYS A 73 5.48 2.19 -8.61
C LYS A 73 4.18 2.52 -7.89
N ILE A 74 4.06 3.76 -7.45
CA ILE A 74 2.88 4.31 -6.79
C ILE A 74 2.43 5.55 -7.58
N PHE A 75 1.22 5.51 -8.11
CA PHE A 75 0.60 6.63 -8.77
C PHE A 75 -0.43 7.27 -7.85
N VAL A 76 -0.30 8.57 -7.61
CA VAL A 76 -1.21 9.31 -6.75
C VAL A 76 -2.08 10.20 -7.62
N GLY A 77 -3.40 10.12 -7.48
CA GLY A 77 -4.31 11.08 -8.10
C GLY A 77 -3.93 12.50 -7.68
N TYR A 78 -3.90 13.45 -8.62
CA TYR A 78 -3.53 14.83 -8.31
C TYR A 78 -4.64 15.80 -8.73
N ASP A 79 -5.08 16.65 -7.79
CA ASP A 79 -5.96 17.77 -8.04
C ASP A 79 -5.27 19.04 -7.51
N PRO A 80 -5.13 20.10 -8.32
CA PRO A 80 -4.48 21.34 -7.88
C PRO A 80 -5.12 21.97 -6.64
N ARG A 81 -6.41 21.72 -6.40
CA ARG A 81 -7.13 22.20 -5.20
C ARG A 81 -6.67 21.50 -3.92
N GLU A 82 -6.01 20.35 -4.05
CA GLU A 82 -5.61 19.44 -2.97
C GLU A 82 -4.09 19.16 -2.97
N ASP A 83 -3.29 20.09 -3.51
CA ASP A 83 -1.83 19.95 -3.61
C ASP A 83 -1.16 19.68 -2.25
N LEU A 84 -1.65 20.30 -1.17
CA LEU A 84 -1.16 20.01 0.18
C LEU A 84 -1.46 18.57 0.63
N ALA A 85 -2.65 18.06 0.31
CA ALA A 85 -3.01 16.68 0.63
C ALA A 85 -2.10 15.69 -0.10
N TYR A 86 -1.85 15.91 -1.41
CA TYR A 86 -0.88 15.13 -2.18
C TYR A 86 0.52 15.15 -1.54
N LYS A 87 1.00 16.33 -1.13
CA LYS A 87 2.33 16.48 -0.51
C LYS A 87 2.44 15.70 0.80
N VAL A 88 1.43 15.79 1.67
CA VAL A 88 1.37 15.06 2.94
C VAL A 88 1.26 13.56 2.69
N CYS A 89 0.41 13.12 1.77
CA CYS A 89 0.29 11.73 1.35
C CYS A 89 1.66 11.17 0.91
N ARG A 90 2.32 11.84 -0.03
CA ARG A 90 3.65 11.47 -0.53
C ARG A 90 4.70 11.41 0.58
N HIS A 91 4.75 12.43 1.44
CA HIS A 91 5.67 12.45 2.58
C HIS A 91 5.42 11.27 3.53
N SER A 92 4.16 10.99 3.85
CA SER A 92 3.79 9.93 4.78
C SER A 92 4.23 8.54 4.34
N ILE A 93 4.17 8.27 3.03
CA ILE A 93 4.65 7.03 2.41
C ILE A 93 6.18 6.98 2.46
N LEU A 94 6.85 8.03 1.98
CA LEU A 94 8.33 8.05 1.89
C LEU A 94 9.00 7.91 3.26
N LYS A 95 8.47 8.59 4.27
CA LYS A 95 8.98 8.54 5.65
C LYS A 95 8.98 7.14 6.25
N ARG A 96 8.06 6.27 5.82
CA ARG A 96 7.81 4.94 6.42
C ARG A 96 8.22 3.77 5.53
N SER A 97 8.54 4.01 4.26
CA SER A 97 8.86 2.94 3.30
C SER A 97 10.22 2.31 3.61
N SER A 98 10.26 1.00 3.88
CA SER A 98 11.53 0.25 4.02
C SER A 98 12.06 -0.31 2.71
N VAL A 99 11.28 -0.19 1.64
CA VAL A 99 11.62 -0.63 0.28
C VAL A 99 11.70 0.56 -0.67
N PRO A 100 12.46 0.47 -1.77
CA PRO A 100 12.46 1.52 -2.79
C PRO A 100 11.06 1.70 -3.39
N VAL A 101 10.59 2.95 -3.42
CA VAL A 101 9.32 3.33 -4.04
C VAL A 101 9.51 4.49 -5.00
N GLU A 102 8.73 4.48 -6.07
CA GLU A 102 8.62 5.58 -7.03
C GLU A 102 7.21 6.15 -6.96
N ILE A 103 7.06 7.39 -6.50
CA ILE A 103 5.76 8.04 -6.33
C ILE A 103 5.59 9.11 -7.41
N THR A 104 4.60 8.92 -8.29
CA THR A 104 4.32 9.80 -9.42
C THR A 104 2.90 10.37 -9.34
N PRO A 105 2.71 11.70 -9.38
CA PRO A 105 1.37 12.29 -9.46
C PRO A 105 0.77 12.08 -10.85
N ILE A 106 -0.52 11.76 -10.92
CA ILE A 106 -1.29 11.74 -12.17
C ILE A 106 -1.84 13.15 -12.42
N VAL A 107 -1.02 14.00 -13.05
CA VAL A 107 -1.37 15.39 -13.36
C VAL A 107 -2.15 15.43 -14.68
N GLN A 108 -3.41 15.87 -14.65
CA GLN A 108 -4.29 15.80 -15.83
C GLN A 108 -3.82 16.70 -16.98
N SER A 109 -3.27 17.88 -16.71
CA SER A 109 -2.71 18.77 -17.73
C SER A 109 -1.61 18.08 -18.54
N ASP A 110 -0.70 17.39 -17.86
CA ASP A 110 0.43 16.72 -18.49
C ASP A 110 -0.04 15.54 -19.35
N LEU A 111 -1.08 14.83 -18.89
CA LEU A 111 -1.70 13.76 -19.67
C LEU A 111 -2.38 14.29 -20.94
N ARG A 112 -3.03 15.46 -20.87
CA ARG A 112 -3.64 16.12 -22.03
C ARG A 112 -2.60 16.57 -23.04
N GLU A 113 -1.52 17.18 -22.58
CA GLU A 113 -0.39 17.59 -23.43
C GLU A 113 0.23 16.40 -24.16
N LYS A 114 0.33 15.24 -23.49
CA LYS A 114 0.83 13.98 -24.07
C LYS A 114 -0.20 13.25 -24.95
N GLY A 115 -1.42 13.78 -25.10
CA GLY A 115 -2.50 13.12 -25.86
C GLY A 115 -3.02 11.83 -25.21
N LEU A 116 -2.83 11.64 -23.90
CA LEU A 116 -3.26 10.45 -23.16
C LEU A 116 -4.64 10.62 -22.48
N TYR A 117 -5.10 11.86 -22.34
CA TYR A 117 -6.38 12.17 -21.73
C TYR A 117 -7.05 13.31 -22.49
N TRP A 118 -8.32 13.14 -22.86
CA TRP A 118 -9.12 14.13 -23.58
C TRP A 118 -10.58 14.14 -23.14
N ARG A 119 -10.97 13.29 -22.18
CA ARG A 119 -12.31 13.28 -21.61
C ARG A 119 -12.69 14.67 -21.08
N GLU A 120 -13.88 15.15 -21.44
CA GLU A 120 -14.43 16.39 -20.90
C GLU A 120 -14.84 16.19 -19.43
N ARG A 121 -14.58 17.20 -18.60
CA ARG A 121 -14.96 17.15 -17.19
C ARG A 121 -16.47 17.24 -17.06
N ASN A 122 -17.07 16.25 -16.40
CA ASN A 122 -18.49 16.23 -16.08
C ASN A 122 -18.76 16.66 -14.63
N LYS A 123 -20.02 17.00 -14.32
CA LYS A 123 -20.44 17.46 -12.97
C LYS A 123 -20.39 16.39 -11.88
N LEU A 124 -20.23 15.11 -12.25
CA LEU A 124 -20.15 13.98 -11.31
C LEU A 124 -18.70 13.66 -10.91
N GLU A 125 -17.70 14.28 -11.55
CA GLU A 125 -16.29 14.15 -11.21
C GLU A 125 -15.95 15.09 -10.04
N SER A 126 -15.72 14.51 -8.85
CA SER A 126 -15.31 15.28 -7.67
C SER A 126 -13.88 15.80 -7.80
N THR A 127 -12.99 15.05 -8.46
CA THR A 127 -11.56 15.40 -8.62
C THR A 127 -11.09 15.23 -10.06
N GLU A 128 -9.98 15.90 -10.42
CA GLU A 128 -9.36 15.77 -11.76
C GLU A 128 -8.85 14.36 -12.09
N PHE A 129 -8.66 13.51 -11.08
CA PHE A 129 -8.19 12.14 -11.25
C PHE A 129 -9.31 11.08 -11.19
N SER A 130 -10.58 11.51 -11.26
CA SER A 130 -11.74 10.60 -11.25
C SER A 130 -11.62 9.48 -12.29
N PHE A 131 -11.19 9.81 -13.52
CA PHE A 131 -10.99 8.81 -14.58
C PHE A 131 -9.52 8.58 -14.96
N SER A 132 -8.63 9.56 -14.82
CA SER A 132 -7.21 9.37 -15.18
C SER A 132 -6.52 8.30 -14.30
N ARG A 133 -7.08 7.99 -13.11
CA ARG A 133 -6.65 6.85 -12.28
C ARG A 133 -6.60 5.51 -12.98
N PHE A 134 -7.44 5.31 -14.00
CA PHE A 134 -7.49 4.06 -14.75
C PHE A 134 -6.38 3.96 -15.81
N LEU A 135 -5.58 5.01 -16.00
CA LEU A 135 -4.36 4.97 -16.81
C LEU A 135 -3.18 4.35 -16.06
N THR A 136 -3.30 4.02 -14.78
CA THR A 136 -2.20 3.45 -13.98
C THR A 136 -1.50 2.28 -14.67
N PRO A 137 -2.18 1.26 -15.23
CA PRO A 137 -1.49 0.20 -15.98
C PRO A 137 -0.71 0.71 -17.19
N TYR A 138 -1.26 1.66 -17.96
CA TYR A 138 -0.56 2.28 -19.08
C TYR A 138 0.67 3.07 -18.62
N LEU A 139 0.54 3.88 -17.57
CA LEU A 139 1.64 4.68 -17.00
C LEU A 139 2.74 3.80 -16.38
N ALA A 140 2.38 2.61 -15.91
CA ALA A 140 3.33 1.59 -15.45
C ALA A 140 4.03 0.84 -16.61
N ASN A 141 3.73 1.19 -17.87
CA ASN A 141 4.15 0.47 -19.09
C ASN A 141 3.63 -0.97 -19.18
N TYR A 142 2.48 -1.26 -18.56
CA TYR A 142 1.91 -2.60 -18.47
C TYR A 142 2.90 -3.64 -17.90
N ASP A 143 3.73 -3.21 -16.95
CA ASP A 143 4.82 -4.01 -16.38
C ASP A 143 4.73 -4.07 -14.84
N GLY A 144 4.79 -5.29 -14.31
CA GLY A 144 4.76 -5.59 -12.88
C GLY A 144 3.47 -5.20 -12.18
N TRP A 145 3.56 -5.04 -10.86
CA TRP A 145 2.51 -4.47 -10.03
C TRP A 145 2.71 -2.97 -9.83
N ALA A 146 1.62 -2.22 -9.80
CA ALA A 146 1.62 -0.81 -9.45
C ALA A 146 0.44 -0.47 -8.53
N LEU A 147 0.63 0.49 -7.64
CA LEU A 147 -0.41 1.01 -6.76
C LEU A 147 -0.98 2.30 -7.33
N PHE A 148 -2.30 2.43 -7.39
CA PHE A 148 -2.99 3.71 -7.48
C PHE A 148 -3.59 4.06 -6.12
N ILE A 149 -3.48 5.34 -5.72
CA ILE A 149 -4.18 5.93 -4.56
C ILE A 149 -4.70 7.34 -4.85
N ASP A 150 -5.79 7.75 -4.21
CA ASP A 150 -6.24 9.16 -4.21
C ASP A 150 -5.27 10.03 -3.36
N CYS A 151 -5.22 11.36 -3.58
CA CYS A 151 -4.30 12.26 -2.86
C CYS A 151 -4.65 12.52 -1.40
N ASP A 152 -5.89 12.24 -1.01
CA ASP A 152 -6.45 12.44 0.32
C ASP A 152 -6.20 11.24 1.26
N PHE A 153 -5.09 10.53 1.02
CA PHE A 153 -4.60 9.44 1.86
C PHE A 153 -3.55 9.91 2.87
N LEU A 154 -3.52 9.25 4.04
CA LEU A 154 -2.44 9.34 5.02
C LEU A 154 -1.97 7.94 5.38
N TYR A 155 -0.70 7.63 5.10
CA TYR A 155 -0.11 6.34 5.43
C TYR A 155 0.54 6.37 6.82
N LEU A 156 0.19 5.38 7.63
CA LEU A 156 0.67 5.20 9.01
C LEU A 156 1.58 3.99 9.17
N ALA A 157 1.64 3.10 8.18
CA ALA A 157 2.47 1.90 8.16
C ALA A 157 3.40 1.84 6.93
N ASP A 158 4.36 0.92 6.96
CA ASP A 158 5.27 0.66 5.84
C ASP A 158 4.53 0.01 4.68
N ILE A 159 4.61 0.61 3.49
CA ILE A 159 3.96 0.12 2.27
C ILE A 159 4.39 -1.30 1.89
N LYS A 160 5.57 -1.75 2.33
CA LYS A 160 6.02 -3.13 2.14
C LYS A 160 5.00 -4.14 2.66
N GLU A 161 4.36 -3.85 3.80
CA GLU A 161 3.35 -4.74 4.40
C GLU A 161 2.10 -4.88 3.53
N LEU A 162 1.76 -3.85 2.72
CA LEU A 162 0.70 -3.94 1.71
C LEU A 162 1.15 -4.75 0.49
N MET A 163 2.40 -4.58 0.08
CA MET A 163 2.98 -5.36 -1.02
C MET A 163 3.04 -6.86 -0.70
N GLU A 164 3.27 -7.23 0.56
CA GLU A 164 3.26 -8.62 1.02
C GLU A 164 1.87 -9.29 0.91
N LEU A 165 0.80 -8.52 0.69
CA LEU A 165 -0.55 -9.03 0.45
C LEU A 165 -0.83 -9.34 -1.03
N ILE A 166 0.08 -8.97 -1.95
CA ILE A 166 -0.11 -9.16 -3.39
C ILE A 166 -0.20 -10.66 -3.73
N ASP A 167 -1.17 -11.01 -4.58
CA ASP A 167 -1.36 -12.35 -5.12
C ASP A 167 -1.53 -12.28 -6.65
N ASP A 168 -0.58 -12.89 -7.37
CA ASP A 168 -0.49 -12.91 -8.84
C ASP A 168 -1.69 -13.56 -9.54
N LYS A 169 -2.54 -14.29 -8.79
CA LYS A 169 -3.82 -14.81 -9.30
C LYS A 169 -4.76 -13.68 -9.75
N TYR A 170 -4.73 -12.52 -9.08
CA TYR A 170 -5.71 -11.46 -9.28
C TYR A 170 -5.24 -10.43 -10.31
N ALA A 171 -6.20 -9.94 -11.12
CA ALA A 171 -5.97 -8.84 -12.04
C ALA A 171 -5.79 -7.52 -11.30
N ILE A 172 -6.58 -7.29 -10.26
CA ILE A 172 -6.44 -6.15 -9.35
C ILE A 172 -6.70 -6.62 -7.92
N MET A 173 -6.22 -5.86 -6.95
CA MET A 173 -6.60 -6.03 -5.54
C MET A 173 -6.97 -4.70 -4.92
N CYS A 174 -8.08 -4.64 -4.20
CA CYS A 174 -8.57 -3.42 -3.55
C CYS A 174 -9.40 -3.75 -2.31
N VAL A 175 -9.75 -2.74 -1.52
CA VAL A 175 -10.70 -2.95 -0.42
C VAL A 175 -12.12 -2.99 -0.95
N HIS A 176 -12.81 -4.09 -0.68
CA HIS A 176 -14.21 -4.29 -1.06
C HIS A 176 -15.16 -3.57 -0.08
N HIS A 177 -15.14 -2.23 -0.13
CA HIS A 177 -15.99 -1.41 0.72
C HIS A 177 -17.47 -1.69 0.48
N ASP A 178 -18.20 -2.01 1.55
CA ASP A 178 -19.65 -1.85 1.60
C ASP A 178 -19.95 -0.46 2.16
N TYR A 179 -20.00 0.52 1.25
CA TYR A 179 -20.15 1.93 1.58
C TYR A 179 -21.51 2.46 1.14
N THR A 180 -22.39 2.66 2.11
CA THR A 180 -23.65 3.40 1.97
C THR A 180 -23.51 4.75 2.69
N PRO A 181 -23.20 5.86 1.98
CA PRO A 181 -23.02 7.16 2.60
C PRO A 181 -24.32 7.62 3.29
N LYS A 182 -24.20 8.20 4.48
CA LYS A 182 -25.32 8.84 5.19
C LYS A 182 -25.62 10.26 4.69
N GLU A 183 -24.63 10.90 4.05
CA GLU A 183 -24.69 12.28 3.56
C GLU A 183 -24.91 12.33 2.05
N THR A 184 -25.69 13.31 1.56
CA THR A 184 -26.06 13.46 0.15
C THR A 184 -25.13 14.37 -0.66
N THR A 185 -24.20 15.07 -0.01
CA THR A 185 -23.25 16.02 -0.62
C THR A 185 -21.84 15.87 -0.02
N LYS A 186 -20.79 16.07 -0.82
CA LYS A 186 -19.37 16.11 -0.41
C LYS A 186 -18.91 17.53 -0.01
N MET A 187 -17.66 17.65 0.46
CA MET A 187 -16.98 18.87 0.91
C MET A 187 -17.06 20.11 0.01
N ASP A 188 -17.10 19.94 -1.31
CA ASP A 188 -17.13 21.02 -2.30
C ASP A 188 -18.54 21.26 -2.87
N GLY A 189 -19.56 20.70 -2.24
CA GLY A 189 -20.93 20.71 -2.75
C GLY A 189 -21.17 19.71 -3.88
N ALA A 190 -20.18 18.88 -4.25
CA ALA A 190 -20.39 17.81 -5.22
C ALA A 190 -21.43 16.80 -4.69
N VAL A 191 -22.31 16.35 -5.58
CA VAL A 191 -23.34 15.36 -5.25
C VAL A 191 -22.70 14.02 -4.91
N GLN A 192 -23.03 13.49 -3.74
CA GLN A 192 -22.54 12.19 -3.29
C GLN A 192 -23.43 11.09 -3.91
N THR A 193 -23.04 10.55 -5.06
CA THR A 193 -23.83 9.52 -5.76
C THR A 193 -23.68 8.14 -5.11
N LEU A 194 -24.78 7.42 -4.91
CA LEU A 194 -24.78 6.02 -4.46
C LEU A 194 -24.63 5.09 -5.68
N TYR A 195 -23.61 4.25 -5.71
CA TYR A 195 -23.49 3.19 -6.72
C TYR A 195 -22.65 2.01 -6.19
N PRO A 196 -22.83 0.79 -6.73
CA PRO A 196 -22.04 -0.38 -6.32
C PRO A 196 -20.54 -0.16 -6.52
N ARG A 197 -19.70 -0.70 -5.62
CA ARG A 197 -18.23 -0.55 -5.66
C ARG A 197 -17.71 0.88 -5.46
N LYS A 198 -18.52 1.72 -4.83
CA LYS A 198 -18.09 3.06 -4.45
C LYS A 198 -16.84 2.99 -3.56
N ASN A 199 -15.87 3.84 -3.84
CA ASN A 199 -14.56 3.92 -3.17
C ASN A 199 -13.64 2.69 -3.34
N TRP A 200 -14.02 1.67 -4.11
CA TRP A 200 -13.10 0.56 -4.42
C TRP A 200 -11.91 1.07 -5.24
N SER A 201 -12.17 2.00 -6.17
CA SER A 201 -11.15 2.57 -7.04
C SER A 201 -10.30 3.68 -6.41
N SER A 202 -10.42 3.97 -5.11
CA SER A 202 -9.60 4.99 -4.43
C SER A 202 -8.24 4.47 -3.98
N MET A 203 -8.10 3.16 -3.86
CA MET A 203 -6.83 2.48 -3.66
C MET A 203 -6.90 1.12 -4.37
N VAL A 204 -6.04 0.93 -5.39
CA VAL A 204 -6.05 -0.27 -6.24
C VAL A 204 -4.62 -0.70 -6.53
N LEU A 205 -4.30 -1.94 -6.19
CA LEU A 205 -3.12 -2.65 -6.70
C LEU A 205 -3.49 -3.22 -8.07
N TYR A 206 -2.80 -2.78 -9.12
CA TYR A 206 -2.96 -3.31 -10.47
C TYR A 206 -1.84 -4.29 -10.78
N ASN A 207 -2.19 -5.50 -11.22
CA ASN A 207 -1.25 -6.37 -11.89
C ASN A 207 -1.12 -5.90 -13.35
N CYS A 208 -0.26 -4.91 -13.59
CA CYS A 208 -0.13 -4.26 -14.89
C CYS A 208 0.36 -5.22 -15.99
N GLY A 209 1.07 -6.28 -15.61
CA GLY A 209 1.53 -7.33 -16.53
C GLY A 209 0.43 -8.25 -17.06
N LEU A 210 -0.70 -8.37 -16.35
CA LEU A 210 -1.78 -9.28 -16.76
C LEU A 210 -2.51 -8.79 -18.03
N PRO A 211 -2.79 -9.69 -19.01
CA PRO A 211 -3.39 -9.31 -20.28
C PRO A 211 -4.69 -8.49 -20.17
N LYS A 212 -5.55 -8.77 -19.18
CA LYS A 212 -6.81 -8.02 -19.01
C LYS A 212 -6.58 -6.55 -18.70
N ASN A 213 -5.54 -6.21 -17.94
CA ASN A 213 -5.21 -4.82 -17.64
C ASN A 213 -4.54 -4.08 -18.81
N LYS A 214 -4.05 -4.80 -19.82
CA LYS A 214 -3.62 -4.18 -21.10
C LYS A 214 -4.78 -3.58 -21.89
N GLY A 215 -6.01 -4.01 -21.60
CA GLY A 215 -7.23 -3.42 -22.14
C GLY A 215 -7.50 -2.00 -21.62
N LEU A 216 -6.90 -1.58 -20.50
CA LEU A 216 -7.00 -0.21 -20.00
C LEU A 216 -6.06 0.72 -20.77
N THR A 217 -6.43 1.02 -22.02
CA THR A 217 -5.74 1.95 -22.90
C THR A 217 -6.24 3.39 -22.70
N PRO A 218 -5.49 4.41 -23.15
CA PRO A 218 -6.01 5.78 -23.22
C PRO A 218 -7.38 5.86 -23.91
N GLU A 219 -7.57 5.13 -25.02
CA GLU A 219 -8.84 5.09 -25.74
C GLU A 219 -9.99 4.58 -24.85
N VAL A 220 -9.76 3.51 -24.10
CA VAL A 220 -10.77 2.93 -23.20
C VAL A 220 -11.10 3.88 -22.06
N VAL A 221 -10.09 4.47 -21.39
CA VAL A 221 -10.32 5.39 -20.26
C VAL A 221 -11.09 6.64 -20.69
N ASN A 222 -10.81 7.17 -21.88
CA ASN A 222 -11.45 8.39 -22.34
C ASN A 222 -12.88 8.18 -22.85
N ASN A 223 -13.20 7.01 -23.43
CA ASN A 223 -14.49 6.77 -24.06
C ASN A 223 -15.48 5.95 -23.21
N GLN A 224 -15.00 5.13 -22.27
CA GLN A 224 -15.90 4.28 -21.48
C GLN A 224 -16.71 5.05 -20.43
N THR A 225 -17.82 4.46 -20.01
CA THR A 225 -18.65 5.05 -18.95
C THR A 225 -17.95 5.00 -17.60
N GLY A 226 -18.34 5.90 -16.68
CA GLY A 226 -17.84 5.82 -15.31
C GLY A 226 -18.28 4.54 -14.58
N ALA A 227 -19.44 3.98 -14.93
CA ALA A 227 -19.88 2.70 -14.40
C ALA A 227 -18.96 1.55 -14.85
N PHE A 228 -18.55 1.55 -16.12
CA PHE A 228 -17.59 0.56 -16.64
C PHE A 228 -16.27 0.61 -15.85
N LEU A 229 -15.73 1.81 -15.65
CA LEU A 229 -14.44 1.99 -15.01
C LEU A 229 -14.50 1.75 -13.48
N HIS A 230 -15.35 2.47 -12.75
CA HIS A 230 -15.39 2.39 -11.28
C HIS A 230 -15.96 1.07 -10.75
N ARG A 231 -16.67 0.29 -11.58
CA ARG A 231 -17.15 -1.04 -11.20
C ARG A 231 -16.28 -2.16 -11.75
N PHE A 232 -15.15 -1.85 -12.37
CA PHE A 232 -14.21 -2.84 -12.89
C PHE A 232 -14.85 -3.82 -13.91
N GLN A 233 -15.73 -3.33 -14.78
CA GLN A 233 -16.51 -4.18 -15.69
C GLN A 233 -15.70 -4.83 -16.82
N TRP A 234 -14.40 -4.57 -16.91
CA TRP A 234 -13.49 -5.30 -17.80
C TRP A 234 -12.96 -6.60 -17.17
N LEU A 235 -13.28 -6.84 -15.90
CA LEU A 235 -12.91 -8.03 -15.13
C LEU A 235 -14.14 -8.81 -14.69
N GLU A 236 -13.93 -10.10 -14.45
CA GLU A 236 -14.85 -10.93 -13.69
C GLU A 236 -14.60 -10.78 -12.19
N ASP A 237 -15.62 -11.02 -11.37
CA ASP A 237 -15.55 -10.78 -9.91
C ASP A 237 -14.51 -11.64 -9.19
N ASP A 238 -14.24 -12.84 -9.69
CA ASP A 238 -13.25 -13.77 -9.12
C ASP A 238 -11.79 -13.38 -9.47
N GLU A 239 -11.60 -12.39 -10.34
CA GLU A 239 -10.31 -11.80 -10.69
C GLU A 239 -9.96 -10.56 -9.86
N ILE A 240 -10.87 -10.13 -8.97
CA ILE A 240 -10.71 -8.97 -8.09
C ILE A 240 -10.39 -9.48 -6.67
N GLY A 241 -9.15 -9.30 -6.24
CA GLY A 241 -8.69 -9.69 -4.91
C GLY A 241 -9.07 -8.67 -3.84
N SER A 242 -9.28 -9.15 -2.61
CA SER A 242 -9.62 -8.30 -1.47
C SER A 242 -8.37 -7.89 -0.69
N ILE A 243 -8.31 -6.62 -0.30
CA ILE A 243 -7.35 -6.06 0.66
C ILE A 243 -8.09 -5.74 1.98
N PRO A 244 -7.45 -5.92 3.15
CA PRO A 244 -8.03 -5.52 4.44
C PRO A 244 -8.36 -4.03 4.49
N SER A 245 -9.49 -3.67 5.10
CA SER A 245 -9.99 -2.29 5.13
C SER A 245 -9.05 -1.29 5.81
N ILE A 246 -8.14 -1.75 6.67
CA ILE A 246 -7.13 -0.90 7.30
C ILE A 246 -6.17 -0.24 6.31
N TRP A 247 -6.07 -0.73 5.06
CA TRP A 247 -5.25 -0.15 3.98
C TRP A 247 -5.99 0.83 3.07
N ASN A 248 -7.30 1.00 3.28
CA ASN A 248 -8.10 2.06 2.67
C ASN A 248 -9.21 2.39 3.66
N PHE A 249 -8.82 2.88 4.84
CA PHE A 249 -9.75 3.11 5.94
C PHE A 249 -10.50 4.42 5.69
N LEU A 250 -11.79 4.31 5.37
CA LEU A 250 -12.66 5.45 5.10
C LEU A 250 -12.97 6.19 6.40
N GLU A 251 -12.43 7.40 6.53
CA GLU A 251 -12.72 8.34 7.62
C GLU A 251 -14.24 8.50 7.80
N GLY A 252 -14.71 8.45 9.05
CA GLY A 252 -16.11 8.61 9.39
C GLY A 252 -17.02 7.40 9.06
N HIS A 253 -16.51 6.37 8.37
CA HIS A 253 -17.26 5.16 8.03
C HIS A 253 -16.72 3.92 8.75
N ASN A 254 -15.44 3.59 8.53
CA ASN A 254 -14.83 2.46 9.20
C ASN A 254 -14.68 2.75 10.70
N LYS A 255 -14.56 1.70 11.53
CA LYS A 255 -14.47 1.82 12.98
C LYS A 255 -13.28 1.05 13.51
N VAL A 256 -12.49 1.72 14.35
CA VAL A 256 -11.52 1.07 15.21
C VAL A 256 -12.28 0.41 16.35
N VAL A 257 -12.07 -0.89 16.53
CA VAL A 257 -12.68 -1.67 17.61
C VAL A 257 -11.81 -1.53 18.85
N GLU A 258 -12.44 -1.15 19.96
CA GLU A 258 -11.75 -1.02 21.24
C GLU A 258 -11.12 -2.36 21.64
N ASN A 259 -9.85 -2.31 22.08
CA ASN A 259 -9.04 -3.49 22.42
C ASN A 259 -8.70 -4.44 21.27
N ASP A 260 -8.93 -4.06 20.01
CA ASP A 260 -8.44 -4.78 18.84
C ASP A 260 -7.56 -3.88 17.96
N SER A 261 -6.26 -3.93 18.22
CA SER A 261 -5.25 -3.17 17.47
C SER A 261 -5.19 -3.54 15.99
N THR A 262 -5.72 -4.70 15.57
CA THR A 262 -5.70 -5.12 14.16
C THR A 262 -6.68 -4.31 13.30
N THR A 263 -7.60 -3.59 13.93
CA THR A 263 -8.59 -2.72 13.26
C THR A 263 -8.10 -1.28 13.09
N PHE A 264 -6.97 -0.92 13.70
CA PHE A 264 -6.40 0.41 13.57
C PHE A 264 -5.90 0.65 12.13
N PRO A 265 -6.16 1.82 11.53
CA PRO A 265 -5.79 2.07 10.15
C PRO A 265 -4.27 2.06 9.92
N LYS A 266 -3.88 1.42 8.81
CA LYS A 266 -2.54 1.54 8.22
C LYS A 266 -2.48 2.61 7.14
N ALA A 267 -3.59 2.87 6.47
CA ALA A 267 -3.77 4.00 5.56
C ALA A 267 -5.19 4.56 5.71
N ILE A 268 -5.29 5.84 6.08
CA ILE A 268 -6.54 6.57 6.26
C ILE A 268 -6.86 7.28 4.95
N HIS A 269 -8.11 7.21 4.51
CA HIS A 269 -8.63 7.89 3.34
C HIS A 269 -9.71 8.88 3.76
N TYR A 270 -9.41 10.17 3.66
CA TYR A 270 -10.29 11.28 4.03
C TYR A 270 -11.31 11.56 2.92
N THR A 271 -12.08 10.53 2.53
CA THR A 271 -12.94 10.50 1.32
C THR A 271 -14.04 11.58 1.26
N ARG A 272 -14.38 12.17 2.41
CA ARG A 272 -15.34 13.26 2.56
C ARG A 272 -14.69 14.64 2.60
N GLY A 273 -13.37 14.70 2.78
CA GLY A 273 -12.55 15.88 3.04
C GLY A 273 -11.76 15.75 4.33
N GLY A 274 -10.51 16.24 4.31
CA GLY A 274 -9.64 16.22 5.47
C GLY A 274 -9.31 17.61 6.02
N PRO A 275 -8.42 17.71 7.02
CA PRO A 275 -8.21 18.92 7.82
C PRO A 275 -7.68 20.14 7.05
N TRP A 276 -7.26 19.96 5.80
CA TRP A 276 -6.87 21.05 4.90
C TRP A 276 -8.07 21.86 4.36
N PHE A 277 -9.31 21.38 4.54
CA PHE A 277 -10.51 22.14 4.26
C PHE A 277 -11.12 22.74 5.53
N GLU A 278 -11.60 23.99 5.44
CA GLU A 278 -12.15 24.73 6.59
C GLU A 278 -13.29 23.97 7.28
N GLY A 279 -14.18 23.34 6.51
CA GLY A 279 -15.32 22.58 7.03
C GLY A 279 -14.96 21.23 7.67
N TRP A 280 -13.71 20.79 7.59
CA TRP A 280 -13.29 19.41 7.91
C TRP A 280 -12.14 19.33 8.91
N LYS A 281 -11.82 20.43 9.60
CA LYS A 281 -10.74 20.49 10.60
C LYS A 281 -10.90 19.52 11.78
N ASN A 282 -12.14 19.12 12.10
CA ASN A 282 -12.47 18.26 13.25
C ASN A 282 -12.89 16.84 12.83
N CYS A 283 -12.44 16.36 11.66
CA CYS A 283 -12.70 14.98 11.22
C CYS A 283 -11.95 13.94 12.08
N GLU A 284 -12.37 12.68 12.00
CA GLU A 284 -11.69 11.57 12.68
C GLU A 284 -10.24 11.49 12.18
N PHE A 285 -9.29 11.29 13.10
CA PHE A 285 -7.85 11.29 12.83
C PHE A 285 -7.28 12.61 12.26
N ALA A 286 -7.95 13.75 12.45
CA ALA A 286 -7.42 15.05 12.01
C ALA A 286 -6.06 15.38 12.64
N ASP A 287 -5.87 15.01 13.90
CA ASP A 287 -4.62 15.18 14.64
C ASP A 287 -3.44 14.45 13.98
N LEU A 288 -3.65 13.22 13.51
CA LEU A 288 -2.61 12.45 12.81
C LEU A 288 -2.18 13.14 11.52
N TRP A 289 -3.13 13.66 10.74
CA TRP A 289 -2.82 14.38 9.50
C TRP A 289 -2.11 15.70 9.77
N LEU A 290 -2.57 16.48 10.77
CA LEU A 290 -1.96 17.75 11.14
C LEU A 290 -0.51 17.56 11.63
N ASN A 291 -0.25 16.51 12.41
CA ASN A 291 1.10 16.15 12.82
C ASN A 291 1.99 15.82 11.62
N GLU A 292 1.50 15.01 10.68
CA GLU A 292 2.27 14.65 9.48
C GLU A 292 2.52 15.87 8.56
N MET A 293 1.55 16.78 8.45
CA MET A 293 1.70 18.04 7.74
C MET A 293 2.77 18.93 8.38
N HIS A 294 2.79 19.05 9.70
CA HIS A 294 3.84 19.81 10.40
C HIS A 294 5.22 19.21 10.13
N ASP A 295 5.35 17.88 10.24
CA ASP A 295 6.61 17.18 9.93
C ASP A 295 7.08 17.44 8.49
N TYR A 296 6.17 17.37 7.51
CA TYR A 296 6.46 17.71 6.11
C TYR A 296 6.98 19.16 5.95
N ILE A 297 6.34 20.11 6.62
CA ILE A 297 6.72 21.53 6.55
C ILE A 297 8.10 21.76 7.15
N GLU A 298 8.39 21.15 8.29
CA GLU A 298 9.69 21.28 8.96
C GLU A 298 10.81 20.63 8.13
N GLU A 299 10.60 19.42 7.58
CA GLU A 299 11.57 18.79 6.68
C GLU A 299 11.86 19.66 5.45
N LYS A 300 10.82 20.26 4.85
CA LYS A 300 10.99 21.15 3.70
C LYS A 300 11.79 22.40 4.04
N LYS A 301 11.59 22.97 5.23
CA LYS A 301 12.38 24.13 5.70
C LYS A 301 13.85 23.76 5.86
N LEU A 302 14.14 22.61 6.47
CA LEU A 302 15.50 22.11 6.67
C LEU A 302 16.23 21.82 5.35
N ASN A 303 15.51 21.30 4.34
CA ASN A 303 16.10 21.03 3.02
C ASN A 303 16.31 22.30 2.18
N ALA A 304 15.72 23.43 2.56
CA ALA A 304 15.84 24.72 1.88
C ALA A 304 16.90 25.64 2.52
N SER A 305 17.36 25.33 3.73
CA SER A 305 18.44 26.03 4.46
C SER A 305 19.80 25.44 4.17
#